data_AF-A0A3N5ZFM5-F1
#
_entry.id   AF-A0A3N5ZFM5-F1
#
_cell.length_a   1.000
_cell.length_b   1.000
_cell.length_c   1.000
_cell.angle_alpha   90.00
_cell.angle_beta   90.00
_cell.angle_gamma   90.00
#
_symmetry.space_group_name_H-M   'P 1'
#
loop_
_entity.id
_entity.type
_entity.pdbx_description
1 polymer ?
#
loop_
_entity_poly.entity_id
_entity_poly.type
_entity_poly.pdbx_seq_one_letter_code
_entity_poly.pdbx_strand_id
1 'polypeptide(L)' 'MKVTLKLYASLADRLPPEIRRTHAVDVEIGSGDTVLDVIRRRGIPEELCAIVLLDGHWVP' A
#
# COMPACT_ATOMS: atom_id res chain seq x y z
N MET A 1 10.39 -7.28 7.67
CA MET A 1 9.47 -8.35 7.25
C MET A 1 8.89 -7.94 5.92
N LYS A 2 8.72 -8.89 5.02
CA LYS A 2 8.31 -8.61 3.64
C LYS A 2 6.80 -8.74 3.51
N VAL A 3 6.14 -7.72 2.96
CA VAL A 3 4.70 -7.73 2.65
C VAL A 3 4.47 -7.27 1.21
N THR A 4 3.36 -7.68 0.62
CA THR A 4 2.95 -7.21 -0.71
C THR A 4 1.95 -6.06 -0.55
N LEU A 5 2.35 -4.85 -0.94
CA LEU A 5 1.48 -3.69 -1.00
C LEU A 5 0.75 -3.67 -2.35
N LYS A 6 -0.58 -3.50 -2.31
CA LYS A 6 -1.39 -3.36 -3.52
C LYS A 6 -2.08 -2.02 -3.61
N LEU A 7 -1.94 -1.34 -4.76
CA LEU A 7 -2.56 -0.03 -5.02
C LEU A 7 -3.50 -0.12 -6.22
N TYR A 8 -4.76 0.27 -6.02
CA TYR A 8 -5.83 0.16 -7.01
C TYR A 8 -6.35 1.53 -7.45
N ALA A 9 -7.11 1.55 -8.55
CA ALA A 9 -7.69 2.78 -9.12
C ALA A 9 -6.62 3.88 -9.29
N SER A 10 -6.91 5.11 -8.85
CA SER A 10 -5.99 6.25 -8.94
C SER A 10 -4.73 6.12 -8.09
N LEU A 11 -4.70 5.22 -7.10
CA LEU A 11 -3.48 4.95 -6.34
C LEU A 11 -2.45 4.16 -7.18
N ALA A 12 -2.89 3.41 -8.19
CA ALA A 12 -1.99 2.65 -9.06
C ALA A 12 -1.03 3.55 -9.84
N ASP A 13 -1.40 4.81 -10.10
CA ASP A 13 -0.55 5.78 -10.81
C ASP A 13 0.72 6.15 -10.02
N ARG A 14 0.74 5.87 -8.71
CA ARG A 14 1.89 6.05 -7.84
C ARG A 14 2.89 4.90 -7.90
N LEU A 15 2.54 3.80 -8.55
CA LEU A 15 3.48 2.71 -8.81
C LEU A 15 4.38 3.04 -10.01
N PRO A 16 5.64 2.57 -9.98
CA PRO A 16 6.50 2.54 -11.16
C PRO A 16 5.79 1.93 -12.37
N PRO A 17 5.97 2.48 -13.59
CA PRO A 17 5.27 2.01 -14.78
C PRO A 17 5.38 0.49 -15.01
N GLU A 18 6.57 -0.07 -14.80
CA GLU A 18 6.89 -1.49 -14.96
C GLU A 18 6.04 -2.44 -14.10
N ILE A 19 5.56 -1.98 -12.95
CA ILE A 19 4.77 -2.80 -12.00
C ILE A 19 3.31 -2.32 -11.87
N ARG A 20 2.92 -1.24 -12.56
CA ARG A 20 1.54 -0.72 -12.51
C ARG A 20 0.53 -1.77 -12.96
N ARG A 21 0.87 -2.60 -13.95
CA ARG A 21 0.03 -3.69 -14.47
C ARG A 21 -0.31 -4.77 -13.44
N THR A 22 0.55 -4.99 -12.44
CA THR A 22 0.32 -5.99 -11.40
C THR A 22 -0.37 -5.41 -10.18
N HIS A 23 -0.46 -4.08 -10.08
CA HIS A 23 -0.94 -3.35 -8.91
C HIS A 23 -0.20 -3.68 -7.62
N ALA A 24 0.96 -4.35 -7.69
CA ALA A 24 1.58 -4.98 -6.55
C ALA A 24 3.07 -4.68 -6.51
N VAL A 25 3.55 -4.34 -5.32
CA VAL A 25 4.97 -4.16 -5.03
C VAL A 25 5.28 -4.78 -3.68
N ASP A 26 6.37 -5.54 -3.63
CA ASP A 26 6.87 -6.06 -2.38
C ASP A 26 7.64 -4.97 -1.62
N VAL A 27 7.37 -4.85 -0.33
CA VAL A 27 7.99 -3.86 0.53
C VAL A 27 8.48 -4.50 1.83
N GLU A 28 9.65 -4.06 2.29
CA GLU A 28 10.11 -4.35 3.64
C GLU A 28 9.48 -3.36 4.62
N ILE A 29 9.00 -3.90 5.74
CA ILE A 29 8.46 -3.15 6.89
C ILE A 29 9.15 -3.62 8.18
N GLY A 30 9.25 -2.74 9.16
CA GLY A 30 9.72 -3.05 10.51
C GLY A 30 8.71 -3.85 11.32
N SER A 31 9.21 -4.58 12.31
CA SER A 31 8.35 -5.23 13.30
C SER A 31 7.63 -4.17 14.14
N GLY A 32 6.30 -4.20 14.17
CA GLY A 32 5.48 -3.22 14.88
C GLY A 32 5.06 -2.01 14.04
N ASP A 33 5.48 -1.93 12.78
CA ASP A 33 4.96 -0.90 11.87
C ASP A 33 3.44 -1.04 11.70
N THR A 34 2.74 0.09 11.79
CA THR A 34 1.32 0.14 11.46
C THR A 34 1.11 0.31 9.96
N VAL A 35 -0.11 0.02 9.50
CA VAL A 35 -0.55 0.33 8.13
C VAL A 35 -0.31 1.81 7.79
N LEU A 36 -0.61 2.70 8.75
CA LEU A 36 -0.45 4.14 8.58
C LEU A 36 1.01 4.54 8.40
N ASP A 37 1.94 3.92 9.13
CA ASP A 37 3.39 4.13 8.94
C ASP A 37 3.84 3.73 7.53
N VAL A 38 3.28 2.64 6.99
CA VAL A 38 3.58 2.19 5.62
C VAL A 38 3.03 3.20 4.59
N ILE A 39 1.79 3.65 4.74
CA ILE A 39 1.16 4.65 3.86
C ILE A 39 2.00 5.94 3.81
N ARG A 40 2.34 6.48 4.99
CA ARG A 40 3.12 7.72 5.14
C ARG A 40 4.51 7.63 4.52
N ARG A 41 5.27 6.57 4.84
CA ARG A 41 6.64 6.39 4.32
C ARG A 41 6.70 6.17 2.81
N ARG A 42 5.59 5.74 2.20
CA ARG A 42 5.48 5.58 0.75
C ARG A 42 4.90 6.80 0.04
N GLY A 43 4.59 7.88 0.77
CA GLY A 43 4.00 9.09 0.19
C GLY A 43 2.62 8.85 -0.44
N ILE A 44 1.90 7.85 0.07
CA ILE A 44 0.53 7.57 -0.35
C ILE A 44 -0.39 8.55 0.40
N PRO A 45 -1.22 9.33 -0.29
CA PRO A 45 -2.13 10.26 0.36
C PRO A 45 -3.19 9.49 1.16
N GLU A 46 -3.25 9.77 2.46
CA GLU A 46 -4.19 9.14 3.39
C GLU A 46 -5.64 9.41 2.98
N GLU A 47 -5.94 10.59 2.42
CA GLU A 47 -7.27 10.97 1.97
C GLU A 47 -7.79 10.11 0.81
N LEU A 48 -6.91 9.42 0.08
CA LEU A 48 -7.27 8.50 -0.99
C LEU A 48 -7.37 7.04 -0.51
N CYS A 49 -7.00 6.76 0.74
CA CYS A 49 -7.03 5.43 1.36
C CYS A 49 -8.35 5.15 2.08
N ALA A 50 -9.49 5.46 1.46
CA ALA A 50 -10.82 5.27 2.06
C ALA A 50 -11.14 3.81 2.43
N ILE A 51 -10.48 2.85 1.77
CA ILE A 51 -10.63 1.42 2.04
C ILE A 51 -9.22 0.82 2.10
N VAL A 52 -8.84 0.30 3.26
CA VAL A 52 -7.60 -0.46 3.44
C VAL A 52 -7.94 -1.87 3.87
N LEU A 53 -7.25 -2.84 3.27
CA LEU A 53 -7.41 -4.26 3.57
C LEU A 53 -6.07 -4.85 4.03
N LEU A 54 -6.09 -5.56 5.15
CA LEU A 54 -5.02 -6.43 5.62
C LEU A 54 -5.42 -7.88 5.36
N ASP A 55 -4.73 -8.55 4.43
CA ASP A 55 -5.06 -9.93 4.02
C ASP A 55 -6.54 -10.16 3.70
N GLY A 56 -7.19 -9.15 3.09
CA GLY A 56 -8.60 -9.16 2.73
C GLY A 56 -9.56 -8.67 3.83
N HIS A 57 -9.06 -8.40 5.03
CA HIS A 57 -9.85 -7.84 6.14
C HIS A 57 -9.80 -6.32 6.14
N TRP A 58 -10.96 -5.68 6.15
CA TRP A 58 -11.04 -4.23 6.23
C TRP A 58 -10.54 -3.71 7.58
N VAL A 59 -9.75 -2.62 7.53
CA VAL A 59 -9.23 -1.92 8.71
C VAL A 59 -9.71 -0.46 8.68
N PRO A 60 -10.35 0.03 9.76
CA PRO A 60 -10.77 1.42 9.91
C PRO A 60 -9.61 2.38 10.14
#